data_AF-A0A059G2G7-F1
#
_entry.id   AF-A0A059G2G7-F1
#
_cell.length_a   1.000
_cell.length_b   1.000
_cell.length_c   1.000
_cell.angle_alpha   90.00
_cell.angle_beta   90.00
_cell.angle_gamma   90.00
#
_symmetry.space_group_name_H-M   'P 1'
#
loop_
_entity.id
_entity.type
_entity.pdbx_description
1 polymer ?
#
loop_
_entity_poly.entity_id
_entity_poly.type
_entity_poly.pdbx_seq_one_letter_code
_entity_poly.pdbx_strand_id
1 'polypeptide(L)'
;MTFTKEQVVVRDKRTPKWTALLCGVSAVSLISAMPASAQEAVEEESRQEVVVVQGIRGSLERAMDLKRESNGVLDAISAEDIGKFPDTNLAESLQRITGVSIDRSNGEGSKITVRGFGPDFNLVTLNGRTLPTADIGVIGERGNYGAGGDRSFDFSNLASEGVSALEVYKTGQAILPSGGIGATINIRTRRPLDTPGFQASAGVKVLNDTSNENGDDYTPELTGLASWTDNSERFGVGVFGSYSKRDSGAPTQQVNDWLVFDPAVDGEFGDSSYVRGDGSTVVTNAPKDGQLYAIPQDSRYDFSDISRERINGQLVLQFRPMDNLTLTGDVTYAQNKSEEDRFEQTNWFATPFDQITFDNDGPVATAVFLQENNNGTKDIWSASRKVVR
;
A
#
# COMPACT_ATOMS: atom_id res chain seq x y z
N MET A 1 -13.58 29.05 35.54
CA MET A 1 -12.88 27.98 36.30
C MET A 1 -11.55 27.79 35.58
N THR A 2 -10.53 28.44 36.11
CA THR A 2 -9.22 28.62 35.48
C THR A 2 -8.28 27.67 36.18
N PHE A 3 -7.65 26.74 35.45
CA PHE A 3 -6.44 26.09 35.95
C PHE A 3 -5.39 26.03 34.84
N THR A 4 -4.30 26.68 35.20
CA THR A 4 -3.02 26.95 34.57
C THR A 4 -2.10 25.73 34.53
N LYS A 5 -1.30 25.67 33.46
CA LYS A 5 0.17 25.42 33.38
C LYS A 5 0.80 24.25 34.17
N GLU A 6 1.46 23.33 33.43
CA GLU A 6 2.95 23.19 33.30
C GLU A 6 3.49 22.25 34.40
N GLN A 7 4.13 21.10 34.15
CA GLN A 7 5.54 20.85 33.79
C GLN A 7 5.73 19.31 33.78
N VAL A 8 6.30 18.71 32.74
CA VAL A 8 7.67 18.14 32.68
C VAL A 8 8.06 17.22 33.86
N VAL A 9 8.24 15.92 33.61
CA VAL A 9 9.00 15.01 34.48
C VAL A 9 9.92 14.15 33.62
N VAL A 10 11.23 14.29 33.82
CA VAL A 10 12.28 13.43 33.28
C VAL A 10 13.31 13.12 34.39
N ARG A 11 13.69 11.83 34.45
CA ARG A 11 14.85 11.17 35.11
C ARG A 11 14.87 11.13 36.64
N ASP A 12 15.01 10.00 37.33
CA ASP A 12 15.76 8.72 37.23
C ASP A 12 16.89 8.66 38.28
N LYS A 13 17.09 7.44 38.80
CA LYS A 13 18.22 6.87 39.57
C LYS A 13 18.22 6.93 41.11
N ARG A 14 17.76 5.79 41.65
CA ARG A 14 18.51 4.84 42.51
C ARG A 14 19.32 5.38 43.71
N THR A 15 18.74 5.14 44.90
CA THR A 15 19.33 4.48 46.12
C THR A 15 20.50 5.16 46.86
N PRO A 16 20.88 4.78 48.10
CA PRO A 16 20.20 4.02 49.18
C PRO A 16 20.35 4.64 50.62
N LYS A 17 19.58 4.07 51.57
CA LYS A 17 19.98 3.71 52.97
C LYS A 17 20.35 4.80 54.01
N TRP A 18 19.48 4.97 55.03
CA TRP A 18 19.70 4.69 56.50
C TRP A 18 19.04 5.69 57.47
N THR A 19 18.12 5.18 58.30
CA THR A 19 17.78 5.61 59.69
C THR A 19 16.87 4.52 60.26
N ALA A 20 16.95 4.02 61.49
CA ALA A 20 17.86 4.15 62.61
C ALA A 20 17.50 2.96 63.54
N LEU A 21 18.50 2.25 64.07
CA LEU A 21 18.29 1.32 65.18
C LEU A 21 19.27 1.71 66.29
N LEU A 22 18.69 2.28 67.34
CA LEU A 22 19.35 2.65 68.58
C LEU A 22 19.73 1.39 69.36
N CYS A 23 20.95 1.37 69.89
CA CYS A 23 21.29 1.15 71.31
C CYS A 23 22.66 0.50 71.45
N GLY A 24 23.48 1.03 72.37
CA GLY A 24 24.43 0.19 73.08
C GLY A 24 25.89 0.64 73.17
N VAL A 25 26.14 1.68 73.97
CA VAL A 25 27.09 1.62 75.11
C VAL A 25 28.61 1.50 74.80
N SER A 26 29.27 2.63 75.12
CA SER A 26 30.53 2.76 75.87
C SER A 26 31.90 2.46 75.25
N ALA A 27 32.62 3.57 75.09
CA ALA A 27 33.86 3.89 75.83
C ALA A 27 35.23 3.61 75.18
N VAL A 28 36.11 4.57 75.52
CA VAL A 28 37.58 4.57 75.51
C VAL A 28 38.26 5.19 74.29
N SER A 29 38.57 6.47 74.49
CA SER A 29 39.65 7.28 73.92
C SER A 29 41.00 6.56 73.79
N LEU A 30 41.71 6.78 72.67
CA LEU A 30 43.17 7.04 72.63
C LEU A 30 43.65 7.44 71.21
N ILE A 31 44.53 8.43 71.19
CA ILE A 31 45.20 9.08 70.07
C ILE A 31 46.19 8.12 69.40
N SER A 32 46.21 8.00 68.05
CA SER A 32 47.44 7.84 67.24
C SER A 32 47.20 7.63 65.73
N ALA A 33 47.91 8.44 64.93
CA ALA A 33 48.50 8.18 63.61
C ALA A 33 47.62 7.65 62.44
N MET A 34 47.32 8.56 61.50
CA MET A 34 46.98 8.22 60.11
C MET A 34 48.22 7.76 59.32
N PRO A 35 48.10 6.77 58.43
CA PRO A 35 48.78 6.79 57.16
C PRO A 35 47.77 7.09 56.04
N ALA A 36 48.13 8.05 55.19
CA ALA A 36 47.38 8.42 54.01
C ALA A 36 47.44 7.29 52.97
N SER A 37 46.27 6.75 52.58
CA SER A 37 46.13 6.01 51.32
C SER A 37 45.83 6.99 50.20
N ALA A 38 46.64 6.92 49.14
CA ALA A 38 46.42 7.61 47.89
C ALA A 38 45.06 7.22 47.29
N GLN A 39 44.25 8.21 46.96
CA GLN A 39 42.98 8.02 46.26
C GLN A 39 43.27 7.87 44.78
N GLU A 40 43.13 6.65 44.28
CA GLU A 40 43.17 6.31 42.88
C GLU A 40 42.00 7.04 42.19
N ALA A 41 42.34 8.00 41.34
CA ALA A 41 41.37 8.75 40.56
C ALA A 41 40.78 7.80 39.50
N VAL A 42 39.51 7.44 39.69
CA VAL A 42 38.70 6.80 38.65
C VAL A 42 38.49 7.83 37.54
N GLU A 43 39.09 7.60 36.38
CA GLU A 43 38.72 8.26 35.13
C GLU A 43 37.26 7.92 34.83
N GLU A 44 36.36 8.89 35.02
CA GLU A 44 35.04 8.85 34.43
C GLU A 44 35.19 9.05 32.92
N GLU A 45 35.25 7.94 32.17
CA GLU A 45 34.97 7.96 30.74
C GLU A 45 33.64 8.68 30.51
N SER A 46 33.72 9.78 29.76
CA SER A 46 32.56 10.53 29.28
C SER A 46 31.67 9.59 28.45
N ARG A 47 30.71 8.93 29.09
CA ARG A 47 29.63 8.22 28.42
C ARG A 47 28.86 9.28 27.61
N GLN A 48 29.11 9.34 26.30
CA GLN A 48 28.25 10.06 25.39
C GLN A 48 26.82 9.58 25.63
N GLU A 49 25.98 10.49 26.08
CA GLU A 49 24.58 10.19 26.29
C GLU A 49 23.90 10.11 24.93
N VAL A 50 23.82 8.89 24.38
CA VAL A 50 23.11 8.63 23.12
C VAL A 50 21.61 8.75 23.40
N VAL A 51 21.02 9.87 22.97
CA VAL A 51 19.56 10.08 23.01
C VAL A 51 18.95 9.45 21.78
N VAL A 52 18.26 8.32 21.96
CA VAL A 52 17.49 7.67 20.88
C VAL A 52 16.06 8.22 20.90
N VAL A 53 15.69 8.96 19.85
CA VAL A 53 14.32 9.47 19.69
C VAL A 53 13.46 8.39 19.02
N GLN A 54 12.35 8.01 19.66
CA GLN A 54 11.42 7.01 19.15
C GLN A 54 10.10 7.64 18.66
N GLY A 55 9.33 6.88 17.89
CA GLY A 55 8.03 7.31 17.35
C GLY A 55 8.14 8.19 16.09
N ILE A 56 7.13 9.03 15.85
CA ILE A 56 7.00 9.83 14.60
C ILE A 56 8.18 10.80 14.43
N ARG A 57 8.72 11.31 15.54
CA ARG A 57 9.89 12.19 15.45
C ARG A 57 11.13 11.42 15.01
N GLY A 58 11.37 10.24 15.60
CA GLY A 58 12.51 9.40 15.23
C GLY A 58 12.41 8.81 13.82
N SER A 59 11.20 8.57 13.31
CA SER A 59 11.00 8.18 11.91
C SER A 59 11.34 9.30 10.93
N LEU A 60 10.87 10.52 11.20
CA LEU A 60 11.22 11.70 10.40
C LEU A 60 12.72 12.00 10.45
N GLU A 61 13.36 11.89 11.62
CA GLU A 61 14.82 12.04 11.76
C GLU A 61 15.58 11.03 10.90
N ARG A 62 15.21 9.74 10.96
CA ARG A 62 15.81 8.71 10.07
C ARG A 62 15.57 8.96 8.59
N ALA A 63 14.36 9.37 8.20
CA ALA A 63 14.06 9.71 6.81
C ALA A 63 14.89 10.91 6.32
N MET A 64 15.10 11.91 7.18
CA MET A 64 15.98 13.04 6.90
C MET A 64 17.45 12.63 6.80
N ASP A 65 17.92 11.72 7.65
CA ASP A 65 19.30 11.24 7.61
C ASP A 65 19.56 10.42 6.34
N LEU A 66 18.65 9.52 5.95
CA LEU A 66 18.72 8.82 4.66
C LEU A 66 18.77 9.79 3.48
N LYS A 67 17.94 10.84 3.51
CA LYS A 67 17.95 11.88 2.48
C LYS A 67 19.25 12.70 2.45
N ARG A 68 19.86 12.94 3.62
CA ARG A 68 21.12 13.69 3.75
C ARG A 68 22.32 12.88 3.28
N GLU A 69 22.33 11.59 3.56
CA GLU A 69 23.42 10.67 3.19
C GLU A 69 23.33 10.17 1.74
N SER A 70 22.16 10.31 1.12
CA SER A 70 21.94 9.87 -0.26
C SER A 70 22.66 10.76 -1.28
N ASN A 71 23.34 10.10 -2.23
CA ASN A 71 23.89 10.73 -3.43
C ASN A 71 22.78 10.93 -4.49
N GLY A 72 21.68 11.60 -4.14
CA GLY A 72 20.54 11.83 -5.03
C GLY A 72 19.26 12.26 -4.32
N VAL A 73 18.15 12.34 -5.07
CA VAL A 73 16.84 12.64 -4.49
C VAL A 73 16.21 11.32 -4.01
N LEU A 74 16.40 11.05 -2.73
CA LEU A 74 15.79 9.95 -1.99
C LEU A 74 14.74 10.50 -1.01
N ASP A 75 13.58 9.87 -0.98
CA ASP A 75 12.63 10.00 0.11
C ASP A 75 12.34 8.61 0.69
N ALA A 76 12.13 8.51 2.00
CA ALA A 76 11.89 7.24 2.66
C ALA A 76 10.79 7.33 3.72
N ILE A 77 10.11 6.21 3.95
CA ILE A 77 9.14 6.02 5.04
C ILE A 77 9.64 4.86 5.90
N SER A 78 9.61 5.03 7.22
CA SER A 78 10.03 3.99 8.17
C SER A 78 8.86 3.14 8.66
N ALA A 79 9.17 1.95 9.21
CA ALA A 79 8.19 1.04 9.79
C ALA A 79 7.32 1.67 10.88
N GLU A 80 7.86 2.58 11.69
CA GLU A 80 7.09 3.31 12.71
C GLU A 80 6.02 4.21 12.09
N ASP A 81 6.26 4.77 10.90
CA ASP A 81 5.23 5.55 10.20
C ASP A 81 4.23 4.63 9.49
N ILE A 82 4.69 3.52 8.91
CA ILE A 82 3.80 2.54 8.27
C ILE A 82 2.82 1.96 9.30
N GLY A 83 3.30 1.62 10.50
CA GLY A 83 2.47 0.97 11.54
C GLY A 83 1.65 1.93 12.41
N LYS A 84 1.92 3.24 12.40
CA LYS A 84 1.15 4.24 13.18
C LYS A 84 -0.08 4.74 12.46
N PHE A 85 -0.07 4.70 11.13
CA PHE A 85 -1.26 4.97 10.34
C PHE A 85 -1.92 3.64 9.99
N PRO A 86 -3.26 3.55 10.05
CA PRO A 86 -3.99 2.35 9.69
C PRO A 86 -4.05 2.21 8.17
N ASP A 87 -2.90 2.18 7.50
CA ASP A 87 -2.83 1.95 6.06
C ASP A 87 -3.19 0.49 5.78
N THR A 88 -4.03 0.26 4.78
CA THR A 88 -4.45 -1.09 4.37
C THR A 88 -3.31 -1.85 3.66
N ASN A 89 -2.37 -1.13 3.04
CA ASN A 89 -1.21 -1.70 2.37
C ASN A 89 -0.02 -0.72 2.21
N LEU A 90 1.04 -1.19 1.56
CA LEU A 90 2.26 -0.42 1.31
C LEU A 90 2.08 0.73 0.32
N ALA A 91 1.20 0.62 -0.68
CA ALA A 91 0.97 1.69 -1.65
C ALA A 91 0.34 2.93 -0.98
N GLU A 92 -0.64 2.74 -0.10
CA GLU A 92 -1.25 3.83 0.66
C GLU A 92 -0.21 4.57 1.52
N SER A 93 0.76 3.85 2.11
CA SER A 93 1.88 4.50 2.80
C SER A 93 2.71 5.36 1.86
N LEU A 94 2.99 4.90 0.63
CA LEU A 94 3.81 5.62 -0.36
C LEU A 94 3.20 6.95 -0.81
N GLN A 95 1.88 7.15 -0.68
CA GLN A 95 1.24 8.47 -0.94
C GLN A 95 1.77 9.59 -0.05
N ARG A 96 2.38 9.26 1.09
CA ARG A 96 2.98 10.27 1.98
C ARG A 96 4.28 10.85 1.42
N ILE A 97 4.85 10.24 0.38
CA ILE A 97 6.03 10.77 -0.31
C ILE A 97 5.59 11.77 -1.38
N THR A 98 6.23 12.93 -1.39
CA THR A 98 5.94 13.98 -2.38
C THR A 98 6.10 13.49 -3.82
N GLY A 99 5.17 13.85 -4.71
CA GLY A 99 5.23 13.46 -6.12
C GLY A 99 5.04 11.96 -6.37
N VAL A 100 4.51 11.22 -5.38
CA VAL A 100 3.99 9.87 -5.53
C VAL A 100 2.47 9.95 -5.46
N SER A 101 1.80 9.36 -6.44
CA SER A 101 0.37 9.07 -6.44
C SER A 101 0.17 7.57 -6.54
N ILE A 102 -1.03 7.09 -6.23
CA ILE A 102 -1.36 5.67 -6.37
C ILE A 102 -2.59 5.52 -7.21
N ASP A 103 -2.67 4.36 -7.85
CA ASP A 103 -3.88 3.89 -8.48
C ASP A 103 -4.58 2.97 -7.50
N ARG A 104 -5.90 3.09 -7.43
CA ARG A 104 -6.73 2.26 -6.55
C ARG A 104 -7.47 1.23 -7.36
N SER A 105 -7.47 0.02 -6.84
CA SER A 105 -8.28 -1.08 -7.31
C SER A 105 -9.15 -1.56 -6.16
N ASN A 106 -10.46 -1.69 -6.38
CA ASN A 106 -11.43 -2.15 -5.38
C ASN A 106 -11.33 -1.41 -4.03
N GLY A 107 -11.11 -0.09 -4.09
CA GLY A 107 -11.01 0.77 -2.92
C GLY A 107 -9.66 0.72 -2.18
N GLU A 108 -8.64 0.06 -2.74
CA GLU A 108 -7.32 -0.10 -2.12
C GLU A 108 -6.20 0.28 -3.11
N GLY A 109 -5.14 0.96 -2.65
CA GLY A 109 -3.99 1.27 -3.50
C GLY A 109 -3.27 0.03 -4.04
N SER A 110 -3.12 -0.14 -5.34
CA SER A 110 -2.42 -1.31 -5.91
C SER A 110 -1.10 -0.92 -6.55
N LYS A 111 -1.11 0.12 -7.38
CA LYS A 111 0.01 0.56 -8.21
C LYS A 111 0.40 1.99 -7.84
N ILE A 112 1.62 2.40 -8.19
CA ILE A 112 2.14 3.74 -7.89
C ILE A 112 2.58 4.47 -9.15
N THR A 113 2.31 5.77 -9.19
CA THR A 113 2.77 6.70 -10.22
C THR A 113 3.71 7.71 -9.57
N VAL A 114 4.88 7.94 -10.16
CA VAL A 114 5.89 8.84 -9.58
C VAL A 114 6.25 9.92 -10.58
N ARG A 115 6.10 11.19 -10.19
CA ARG A 115 6.39 12.36 -11.03
C ARG A 115 5.68 12.35 -12.39
N GLY A 116 4.46 11.82 -12.43
CA GLY A 116 3.66 11.69 -13.65
C GLY A 116 4.03 10.52 -14.56
N PHE A 117 5.06 9.73 -14.20
CA PHE A 117 5.35 8.47 -14.87
C PHE A 117 4.47 7.37 -14.28
N GLY A 118 3.61 6.81 -15.13
CA GLY A 118 2.70 5.73 -14.78
C GLY A 118 3.40 4.49 -14.20
N PRO A 119 2.65 3.53 -13.65
CA PRO A 119 3.22 2.43 -12.86
C PRO A 119 4.25 1.57 -13.58
N ASP A 120 4.10 1.37 -14.88
CA ASP A 120 5.01 0.54 -15.69
C ASP A 120 6.42 1.13 -15.87
N PHE A 121 6.58 2.42 -15.55
CA PHE A 121 7.85 3.14 -15.62
C PHE A 121 8.58 3.21 -14.28
N ASN A 122 8.02 2.60 -13.23
CA ASN A 122 8.60 2.53 -11.89
C ASN A 122 9.15 1.12 -11.64
N LEU A 123 10.36 1.04 -11.09
CA LEU A 123 10.98 -0.25 -10.76
C LEU A 123 10.81 -0.55 -9.27
N VAL A 124 10.28 -1.72 -8.93
CA VAL A 124 10.16 -2.15 -7.53
C VAL A 124 11.20 -3.23 -7.21
N THR A 125 11.92 -3.04 -6.11
CA THR A 125 12.92 -3.97 -5.60
C THR A 125 12.63 -4.35 -4.15
N LEU A 126 12.96 -5.58 -3.76
CA LEU A 126 12.96 -6.04 -2.38
C LEU A 126 14.40 -6.28 -1.94
N ASN A 127 14.86 -5.52 -0.94
CA ASN A 127 16.25 -5.56 -0.48
C ASN A 127 17.26 -5.38 -1.63
N GLY A 128 16.94 -4.51 -2.61
CA GLY A 128 17.74 -4.24 -3.80
C GLY A 128 17.59 -5.24 -4.96
N ARG A 129 16.83 -6.33 -4.77
CA ARG A 129 16.56 -7.32 -5.84
C ARG A 129 15.27 -6.97 -6.56
N THR A 130 15.28 -6.93 -7.89
CA THR A 130 14.07 -6.73 -8.68
C THR A 130 13.04 -7.81 -8.37
N LEU A 131 11.84 -7.39 -7.99
CA LEU A 131 10.72 -8.32 -7.83
C LEU A 131 10.12 -8.63 -9.21
N PRO A 132 9.72 -9.89 -9.48
CA PRO A 132 8.94 -10.18 -10.66
C PRO A 132 7.62 -9.42 -10.62
N THR A 133 7.13 -9.03 -11.80
CA THR A 133 5.85 -8.39 -11.98
C THR A 133 4.76 -9.38 -11.56
N ALA A 134 4.20 -9.18 -10.38
CA ALA A 134 3.06 -9.91 -9.88
C ALA A 134 1.83 -9.01 -10.01
N ASP A 135 1.50 -8.62 -11.24
CA ASP A 135 0.21 -7.98 -11.48
C ASP A 135 -0.86 -9.07 -11.43
N ILE A 136 -1.64 -9.08 -10.36
CA ILE A 136 -2.86 -9.85 -10.33
C ILE A 136 -3.85 -8.98 -11.05
N GLY A 137 -4.11 -9.27 -12.32
CA GLY A 137 -5.13 -8.56 -13.08
C GLY A 137 -6.37 -8.49 -12.20
N VAL A 138 -6.79 -7.26 -11.90
CA VAL A 138 -7.88 -7.00 -10.98
C VAL A 138 -9.10 -7.75 -11.52
N ILE A 139 -9.67 -8.61 -10.70
CA ILE A 139 -10.95 -9.19 -11.04
C ILE A 139 -12.00 -8.11 -10.78
N GLY A 140 -12.72 -7.72 -11.83
CA GLY A 140 -13.61 -6.55 -11.88
C GLY A 140 -13.25 -5.53 -12.99
N GLU A 141 -11.99 -5.44 -13.41
CA GLU A 141 -11.56 -4.53 -14.49
C GLU A 141 -11.78 -5.20 -15.86
N ARG A 142 -12.53 -4.55 -16.74
CA ARG A 142 -12.81 -5.05 -18.10
C ARG A 142 -11.70 -4.64 -19.06
N GLY A 143 -10.68 -5.49 -19.13
CA GLY A 143 -9.57 -5.45 -20.07
C GLY A 143 -9.08 -6.88 -20.35
N ASN A 144 -8.27 -7.05 -21.40
CA ASN A 144 -7.85 -8.35 -21.95
C ASN A 144 -7.37 -9.32 -20.85
N TYR A 145 -8.21 -10.32 -20.52
CA TYR A 145 -8.04 -11.24 -19.37
C TYR A 145 -6.83 -12.19 -19.48
N GLY A 146 -5.99 -12.02 -20.50
CA GLY A 146 -4.76 -12.77 -20.76
C GLY A 146 -3.53 -11.89 -21.01
N ALA A 147 -3.57 -10.58 -20.72
CA ALA A 147 -2.39 -9.73 -20.79
C ALA A 147 -1.47 -9.98 -19.59
N GLY A 148 -0.71 -11.08 -19.61
CA GLY A 148 0.55 -11.13 -18.88
C GLY A 148 1.50 -10.14 -19.56
N GLY A 149 1.85 -9.03 -18.92
CA GLY A 149 2.73 -8.07 -19.57
C GLY A 149 3.04 -6.76 -18.84
N ASP A 150 2.34 -6.44 -17.76
CA ASP A 150 2.60 -5.18 -17.05
C ASP A 150 3.97 -5.22 -16.37
N ARG A 151 4.69 -4.10 -16.44
CA ARG A 151 5.97 -3.91 -15.73
C ARG A 151 5.77 -3.39 -14.31
N SER A 152 4.54 -3.01 -14.00
CA SER A 152 4.13 -2.56 -12.69
C SER A 152 4.11 -3.71 -11.67
N PHE A 153 4.35 -3.35 -10.41
CA PHE A 153 4.28 -4.26 -9.28
C PHE A 153 3.07 -3.88 -8.44
N ASP A 154 2.21 -4.86 -8.14
CA ASP A 154 1.08 -4.66 -7.24
C ASP A 154 1.54 -4.79 -5.78
N PHE A 155 1.48 -3.67 -5.07
CA PHE A 155 1.84 -3.56 -3.65
C PHE A 155 0.82 -4.22 -2.72
N SER A 156 -0.37 -4.59 -3.22
CA SER A 156 -1.34 -5.38 -2.47
C SER A 156 -0.79 -6.77 -2.08
N ASN A 157 0.20 -7.28 -2.81
CA ASN A 157 0.81 -8.59 -2.59
C ASN A 157 1.68 -8.71 -1.33
N LEU A 158 2.13 -7.58 -0.77
CA LEU A 158 3.06 -7.54 0.36
C LEU A 158 2.44 -6.89 1.59
N ALA A 159 2.52 -7.59 2.72
CA ALA A 159 2.11 -7.09 4.01
C ALA A 159 3.09 -6.03 4.52
N SER A 160 2.51 -4.94 5.05
CA SER A 160 3.25 -3.78 5.54
C SER A 160 4.07 -4.07 6.80
N GLU A 161 3.65 -5.07 7.59
CA GLU A 161 4.24 -5.40 8.89
C GLU A 161 5.66 -6.00 8.80
N GLY A 162 6.00 -6.66 7.68
CA GLY A 162 7.32 -7.25 7.44
C GLY A 162 8.37 -6.25 6.94
N VAL A 163 7.94 -5.02 6.62
CA VAL A 163 8.78 -3.97 6.03
C VAL A 163 9.37 -3.09 7.12
N SER A 164 10.66 -2.78 7.00
CA SER A 164 11.39 -1.87 7.90
C SER A 164 11.42 -0.45 7.35
N ALA A 165 11.54 -0.30 6.03
CA ALA A 165 11.49 0.98 5.35
C ALA A 165 11.07 0.83 3.89
N LEU A 166 10.45 1.87 3.35
CA LEU A 166 10.23 2.07 1.92
C LEU A 166 11.11 3.22 1.46
N GLU A 167 11.94 2.98 0.46
CA GLU A 167 12.88 3.95 -0.09
C GLU A 167 12.50 4.26 -1.53
N VAL A 168 12.24 5.53 -1.86
CA VAL A 168 11.88 5.98 -3.21
C VAL A 168 13.02 6.82 -3.78
N TYR A 169 13.79 6.19 -4.66
CA TYR A 169 14.88 6.82 -5.40
C TYR A 169 14.34 7.44 -6.66
N LYS A 170 14.34 8.77 -6.71
CA LYS A 170 13.84 9.53 -7.86
C LYS A 170 14.96 9.96 -8.81
N THR A 171 16.18 9.50 -8.57
CA THR A 171 17.36 9.71 -9.39
C THR A 171 18.08 8.38 -9.52
N GLY A 172 18.60 8.08 -10.71
CA GLY A 172 19.37 6.85 -10.93
C GLY A 172 20.60 6.79 -10.02
N GLN A 173 20.86 5.63 -9.44
CA GLN A 173 22.05 5.35 -8.63
C GLN A 173 22.72 4.07 -9.12
N ALA A 174 24.05 4.00 -9.07
CA ALA A 174 24.82 2.85 -9.56
C ALA A 174 24.58 1.57 -8.73
N ILE A 175 24.18 1.70 -7.47
CA ILE A 175 23.87 0.55 -6.59
C ILE A 175 22.51 -0.09 -6.90
N LEU A 176 21.64 0.63 -7.62
CA LEU A 176 20.29 0.18 -7.92
C LEU A 176 20.24 -0.42 -9.33
N PRO A 177 19.41 -1.45 -9.55
CA PRO A 177 19.17 -1.94 -10.91
C PRO A 177 18.56 -0.84 -11.78
N SER A 178 19.00 -0.77 -13.04
CA SER A 178 18.42 0.14 -14.03
C SER A 178 17.03 -0.34 -14.46
N GLY A 179 16.08 0.56 -14.65
CA GLY A 179 14.77 0.21 -15.23
C GLY A 179 13.59 1.08 -14.79
N GLY A 180 13.75 1.88 -13.74
CA GLY A 180 12.75 2.86 -13.29
C GLY A 180 13.07 4.25 -13.84
N ILE A 181 12.36 4.68 -14.89
CA ILE A 181 12.50 6.04 -15.44
C ILE A 181 11.82 7.06 -14.50
N GLY A 182 10.67 6.68 -13.91
CA GLY A 182 9.97 7.51 -12.93
C GLY A 182 10.67 7.50 -11.57
N ALA A 183 10.80 6.31 -10.98
CA ALA A 183 11.56 6.07 -9.77
C ALA A 183 11.93 4.58 -9.62
N THR A 184 12.90 4.32 -8.74
CA THR A 184 13.16 2.98 -8.19
C THR A 184 12.70 2.95 -6.73
N ILE A 185 11.81 2.02 -6.40
CA ILE A 185 11.22 1.85 -5.08
C ILE A 185 11.82 0.59 -4.47
N ASN A 186 12.57 0.77 -3.38
CA ASN A 186 13.17 -0.32 -2.65
C ASN A 186 12.41 -0.58 -1.35
N ILE A 187 11.87 -1.78 -1.23
CA ILE A 187 11.24 -2.31 -0.03
C ILE A 187 12.34 -2.96 0.80
N ARG A 188 12.68 -2.34 1.93
CA ARG A 188 13.63 -2.90 2.89
C ARG A 188 12.87 -3.70 3.92
N THR A 189 13.20 -4.97 4.09
CA THR A 189 12.58 -5.80 5.13
C THR A 189 13.32 -5.67 6.45
N ARG A 190 12.72 -6.15 7.54
CA ARG A 190 13.41 -6.21 8.83
C ARG A 190 14.59 -7.18 8.77
N ARG A 191 15.68 -6.80 9.45
CA ARG A 191 16.93 -7.56 9.50
C ARG A 191 17.35 -7.71 10.98
N PRO A 192 17.74 -8.91 11.43
CA PRO A 192 18.06 -9.16 12.83
C PRO A 192 19.18 -8.30 13.41
N LEU A 193 20.19 -7.94 12.61
CA LEU A 193 21.33 -7.14 13.08
C LEU A 193 21.04 -5.63 13.11
N ASP A 194 19.93 -5.16 12.53
CA ASP A 194 19.52 -3.75 12.61
C ASP A 194 18.95 -3.43 14.01
N THR A 195 18.44 -4.44 14.70
CA THR A 195 17.89 -4.34 16.05
C THR A 195 18.38 -5.51 16.91
N PRO A 196 19.59 -5.40 17.51
CA PRO A 196 20.21 -6.49 18.26
C PRO A 196 19.37 -7.01 19.44
N GLY A 197 19.60 -8.27 19.79
CA GLY A 197 18.87 -9.00 20.84
C GLY A 197 17.66 -9.77 20.34
N PHE A 198 16.77 -10.14 21.27
CA PHE A 198 15.52 -10.82 20.96
C PHE A 198 14.39 -9.81 20.83
N GLN A 199 13.69 -9.82 19.69
CA GLN A 199 12.50 -9.02 19.44
C GLN A 199 11.40 -9.92 18.91
N ALA A 200 10.17 -9.70 19.38
CA ALA A 200 9.01 -10.39 18.86
C ALA A 200 7.79 -9.47 18.92
N SER A 201 6.93 -9.58 17.93
CA SER A 201 5.61 -8.93 17.94
C SER A 201 4.60 -9.77 17.20
N ALA A 202 3.36 -9.75 17.66
CA ALA A 202 2.23 -10.37 16.99
C ALA A 202 1.07 -9.38 16.94
N GLY A 203 0.30 -9.44 15.86
CA GLY A 203 -0.88 -8.62 15.63
C GLY A 203 -2.05 -9.48 15.21
N VAL A 204 -3.23 -9.11 15.69
CA VAL A 204 -4.51 -9.67 15.25
C VAL A 204 -5.43 -8.49 14.95
N LYS A 205 -6.01 -8.48 13.76
CA LYS A 205 -7.06 -7.55 13.35
C LYS A 205 -8.24 -8.36 12.84
N VAL A 206 -9.43 -7.79 12.97
CA VAL A 206 -10.64 -8.31 12.33
C VAL A 206 -11.24 -7.15 11.56
N LEU A 207 -11.38 -7.33 10.25
CA LEU A 207 -12.04 -6.39 9.36
C LEU A 207 -13.53 -6.72 9.36
N ASN A 208 -14.36 -5.68 9.45
CA ASN A 208 -15.80 -5.79 9.24
C ASN A 208 -16.13 -5.10 7.92
N ASP A 209 -16.62 -5.85 6.95
CA ASP A 209 -17.03 -5.36 5.64
C ASP A 209 -18.39 -5.96 5.25
N THR A 210 -19.49 -5.26 5.55
CA THR A 210 -20.86 -5.71 5.26
C THR A 210 -21.30 -5.42 3.81
N SER A 211 -20.37 -5.09 2.91
CA SER A 211 -20.70 -4.80 1.52
C SER A 211 -20.88 -6.06 0.69
N ASN A 212 -20.35 -7.20 1.14
CA ASN A 212 -20.43 -8.48 0.45
C ASN A 212 -21.81 -9.15 0.68
N GLU A 213 -22.31 -9.86 -0.33
CA GLU A 213 -23.51 -10.70 -0.24
C GLU A 213 -23.14 -12.20 -0.13
N ASN A 214 -21.96 -12.58 -0.66
CA ASN A 214 -21.40 -13.92 -0.58
C ASN A 214 -19.98 -13.89 -0.03
N GLY A 215 -19.82 -14.17 1.27
CA GLY A 215 -18.56 -14.11 1.97
C GLY A 215 -18.74 -14.02 3.48
N ASP A 216 -17.65 -13.78 4.20
CA ASP A 216 -17.68 -13.50 5.63
C ASP A 216 -17.61 -11.98 5.89
N ASP A 217 -18.59 -11.40 6.59
CA ASP A 217 -18.53 -9.99 7.01
C ASP A 217 -17.33 -9.68 7.90
N TYR A 218 -16.87 -10.69 8.65
CA TYR A 218 -15.75 -10.57 9.58
C TYR A 218 -14.58 -11.41 9.10
N THR A 219 -13.53 -10.75 8.65
CA THR A 219 -12.34 -11.43 8.12
C THR A 219 -11.10 -11.16 8.97
N PRO A 220 -10.29 -12.19 9.27
CA PRO A 220 -9.13 -12.03 10.15
C PRO A 220 -7.87 -11.62 9.39
N GLU A 221 -7.04 -10.84 10.08
CA GLU A 221 -5.66 -10.57 9.71
C GLU A 221 -4.74 -10.87 10.88
N LEU A 222 -3.77 -11.74 10.64
CA LEU A 222 -2.80 -12.21 11.61
C LEU A 222 -1.41 -11.86 11.13
N THR A 223 -0.59 -11.30 12.01
CA THR A 223 0.80 -10.99 11.71
C THR A 223 1.69 -11.41 12.87
N GLY A 224 2.90 -11.84 12.55
CA GLY A 224 3.88 -12.27 13.53
C GLY A 224 5.29 -12.08 13.01
N LEU A 225 6.17 -11.61 13.88
CA LEU A 225 7.61 -11.61 13.63
C LEU A 225 8.36 -11.94 14.90
N ALA A 226 9.51 -12.57 14.70
CA ALA A 226 10.51 -12.74 15.73
C ALA A 226 11.90 -12.60 15.12
N SER A 227 12.78 -11.90 15.81
CA SER A 227 14.20 -11.84 15.47
C SER A 227 15.03 -12.11 16.71
N TRP A 228 16.14 -12.79 16.51
CA TRP A 228 17.11 -13.08 17.54
C TRP A 228 18.49 -12.82 16.98
N THR A 229 19.33 -12.18 17.80
CA THR A 229 20.73 -11.96 17.52
C THR A 229 21.54 -12.46 18.70
N ASP A 230 22.72 -13.01 18.41
CA ASP A 230 23.64 -13.50 19.43
C ASP A 230 24.23 -12.36 20.27
N ASN A 231 24.79 -12.69 21.43
CA ASN A 231 25.35 -11.68 22.35
C ASN A 231 26.52 -10.89 21.75
N SER A 232 27.16 -11.41 20.70
CA SER A 232 28.26 -10.71 20.02
C SER A 232 27.80 -9.84 18.85
N GLU A 233 26.50 -9.84 18.53
CA GLU A 233 25.90 -9.10 17.41
C GLU A 233 26.53 -9.45 16.05
N ARG A 234 26.97 -10.69 15.92
CA ARG A 234 27.62 -11.24 14.71
C ARG A 234 26.71 -12.18 13.96
N PHE A 235 25.76 -12.83 14.62
CA PHE A 235 24.84 -13.76 13.98
C PHE A 235 23.41 -13.46 14.40
N GLY A 236 22.49 -13.43 13.43
CA GLY A 236 21.08 -13.21 13.72
C GLY A 236 20.16 -13.94 12.76
N VAL A 237 19.00 -14.31 13.28
CA VAL A 237 17.93 -15.01 12.57
C VAL A 237 16.63 -14.23 12.76
N GLY A 238 15.88 -14.03 11.69
CA GLY A 238 14.60 -13.32 11.70
C GLY A 238 13.56 -14.11 10.93
N VAL A 239 12.35 -14.19 11.47
CA VAL A 239 11.19 -14.79 10.82
C VAL A 239 10.04 -13.78 10.83
N PHE A 240 9.29 -13.76 9.74
CA PHE A 240 8.06 -13.00 9.61
C PHE A 240 7.02 -13.88 8.92
N GLY A 241 5.77 -13.74 9.35
CA GLY A 241 4.62 -14.37 8.72
C GLY A 241 3.38 -13.48 8.84
N SER A 242 2.58 -13.45 7.79
CA SER A 242 1.28 -12.80 7.80
C SER A 242 0.25 -13.59 7.01
N TYR A 243 -0.97 -13.57 7.52
CA TYR A 243 -2.17 -14.10 6.87
C TYR A 243 -3.24 -13.02 6.92
N SER A 244 -3.85 -12.69 5.79
CA SER A 244 -4.96 -11.74 5.72
C SER A 244 -6.01 -12.32 4.79
N LYS A 245 -7.25 -12.40 5.25
CA LYS A 245 -8.42 -12.64 4.39
C LYS A 245 -9.23 -11.35 4.35
N ARG A 246 -9.83 -11.04 3.21
CA ARG A 246 -10.81 -9.95 3.08
C ARG A 246 -11.86 -10.35 2.05
N ASP A 247 -13.12 -10.25 2.44
CA ASP A 247 -14.27 -10.41 1.57
C ASP A 247 -14.95 -9.03 1.45
N SER A 248 -15.30 -8.62 0.23
CA SER A 248 -15.89 -7.30 -0.03
C SER A 248 -16.78 -7.33 -1.26
N GLY A 249 -17.87 -6.57 -1.24
CA GLY A 249 -18.78 -6.41 -2.38
C GLY A 249 -18.57 -5.09 -3.12
N ALA A 250 -18.67 -5.11 -4.44
CA ALA A 250 -18.55 -3.94 -5.29
C ALA A 250 -19.72 -3.86 -6.28
N PRO A 251 -20.64 -2.89 -6.13
CA PRO A 251 -21.61 -2.56 -7.18
C PRO A 251 -20.94 -1.68 -8.24
N THR A 252 -21.08 -2.07 -9.50
CA THR A 252 -20.55 -1.35 -10.65
C THR A 252 -21.66 -1.04 -11.63
N GLN A 253 -21.63 0.18 -12.19
CA GLN A 253 -22.42 0.53 -13.35
C GLN A 253 -21.45 0.99 -14.44
N GLN A 254 -21.52 0.37 -15.61
CA GLN A 254 -20.59 0.64 -16.69
C GLN A 254 -21.25 0.53 -18.07
N VAL A 255 -20.57 1.13 -19.04
CA VAL A 255 -20.81 0.97 -20.48
C VAL A 255 -19.56 0.27 -21.01
N ASN A 256 -19.74 -0.81 -21.77
CA ASN A 256 -18.62 -1.61 -22.27
C ASN A 256 -17.76 -0.84 -23.28
N ASP A 257 -18.42 -0.08 -24.16
CA ASP A 257 -17.74 0.77 -25.12
C ASP A 257 -18.65 1.92 -25.59
N TRP A 258 -18.02 3.03 -25.97
CA TRP A 258 -18.66 4.16 -26.64
C TRP A 258 -18.26 4.14 -28.11
N LEU A 259 -19.22 3.83 -28.97
CA LEU A 259 -19.01 3.91 -30.41
C LEU A 259 -19.02 5.38 -30.82
N VAL A 260 -17.86 5.88 -31.24
CA VAL A 260 -17.70 7.24 -31.78
C VAL A 260 -17.69 7.16 -33.30
N PHE A 261 -18.57 7.92 -33.93
CA PHE A 261 -18.74 7.97 -35.37
C PHE A 261 -18.30 9.31 -35.92
N ASP A 262 -17.66 9.27 -37.09
CA ASP A 262 -17.28 10.44 -37.87
C ASP A 262 -18.20 10.56 -39.09
N PRO A 263 -19.08 11.58 -39.17
CA PRO A 263 -19.99 11.73 -40.31
C PRO A 263 -19.30 11.76 -41.68
N ALA A 264 -18.04 12.21 -41.74
CA ALA A 264 -17.28 12.24 -42.98
C ALA A 264 -16.87 10.84 -43.49
N VAL A 265 -16.85 9.84 -42.60
CA VAL A 265 -16.42 8.46 -42.89
C VAL A 265 -17.60 7.48 -42.80
N ASP A 266 -18.41 7.61 -41.76
CA ASP A 266 -19.48 6.69 -41.38
C ASP A 266 -20.87 7.11 -41.90
N GLY A 267 -20.99 8.33 -42.42
CA GLY A 267 -22.25 8.93 -42.86
C GLY A 267 -22.93 9.75 -41.78
N GLU A 268 -23.80 10.67 -42.19
CA GLU A 268 -24.53 11.54 -41.27
C GLU A 268 -25.45 10.74 -40.34
N PHE A 269 -25.59 11.19 -39.09
CA PHE A 269 -26.39 10.50 -38.08
C PHE A 269 -27.83 10.21 -38.53
N GLY A 270 -28.42 11.12 -39.30
CA GLY A 270 -29.78 10.98 -39.84
C GLY A 270 -29.99 9.81 -40.80
N ASP A 271 -28.91 9.27 -41.38
CA ASP A 271 -28.92 8.12 -42.29
C ASP A 271 -28.47 6.82 -41.60
N SER A 272 -28.18 6.89 -40.30
CA SER A 272 -27.67 5.74 -39.53
C SER A 272 -28.76 4.72 -39.19
N SER A 273 -28.35 3.49 -38.83
CA SER A 273 -29.27 2.45 -38.35
C SER A 273 -29.89 2.76 -36.98
N TYR A 274 -29.45 3.83 -36.31
CA TYR A 274 -29.94 4.24 -34.99
C TYR A 274 -31.29 4.95 -35.06
N VAL A 275 -31.63 5.52 -36.21
CA VAL A 275 -32.90 6.18 -36.47
C VAL A 275 -33.78 5.33 -37.39
N ARG A 276 -35.09 5.43 -37.24
CA ARG A 276 -36.02 4.73 -38.13
C ARG A 276 -36.15 5.45 -39.46
N GLY A 277 -36.10 4.69 -40.55
CA GLY A 277 -36.24 5.22 -41.90
C GLY A 277 -37.62 5.85 -42.20
N ASP A 278 -38.62 5.63 -41.36
CA ASP A 278 -39.93 6.31 -41.43
C ASP A 278 -39.95 7.68 -40.72
N GLY A 279 -38.82 8.08 -40.09
CA GLY A 279 -38.67 9.35 -39.37
C GLY A 279 -39.36 9.39 -38.01
N SER A 280 -39.84 8.26 -37.48
CA SER A 280 -40.57 8.22 -36.21
C SER A 280 -39.69 8.36 -34.97
N THR A 281 -38.36 8.24 -35.09
CA THR A 281 -37.42 8.43 -33.98
C THR A 281 -37.40 9.89 -33.54
N VAL A 282 -37.70 10.13 -32.26
CA VAL A 282 -37.63 11.46 -31.64
C VAL A 282 -36.20 11.75 -31.23
N VAL A 283 -35.52 12.61 -32.00
CA VAL A 283 -34.15 13.05 -31.70
C VAL A 283 -34.19 14.43 -31.06
N THR A 284 -33.71 14.53 -29.82
CA THR A 284 -33.52 15.81 -29.12
C THR A 284 -32.04 16.18 -29.13
N ASN A 285 -31.72 17.43 -29.45
CA ASN A 285 -30.35 17.93 -29.64
C ASN A 285 -29.54 17.10 -30.66
N ALA A 286 -30.09 16.83 -31.85
CA ALA A 286 -29.38 16.06 -32.86
C ALA A 286 -27.96 16.60 -33.13
N PRO A 287 -26.98 15.72 -33.44
CA PRO A 287 -25.64 16.16 -33.84
C PRO A 287 -25.74 17.14 -35.00
N LYS A 288 -24.90 18.18 -34.98
CA LYS A 288 -24.83 19.15 -36.09
C LYS A 288 -24.20 18.46 -37.31
N ASP A 289 -24.46 19.00 -38.49
CA ASP A 289 -23.85 18.54 -39.75
C ASP A 289 -22.32 18.50 -39.62
N GLY A 290 -21.72 17.35 -39.91
CA GLY A 290 -20.27 17.10 -39.76
C GLY A 290 -19.75 17.01 -38.31
N GLN A 291 -20.61 16.98 -37.29
CA GLN A 291 -20.21 16.81 -35.89
C GLN A 291 -20.11 15.32 -35.52
N LEU A 292 -19.00 14.94 -34.89
CA LEU A 292 -18.84 13.58 -34.34
C LEU A 292 -19.98 13.27 -33.35
N TYR A 293 -20.42 12.02 -33.31
CA TYR A 293 -21.40 11.58 -32.32
C TYR A 293 -21.00 10.26 -31.66
N ALA A 294 -21.37 10.09 -30.39
CA ALA A 294 -21.04 8.92 -29.60
C ALA A 294 -22.29 8.24 -29.04
N ILE A 295 -22.39 6.92 -29.18
CA ILE A 295 -23.50 6.11 -28.69
C ILE A 295 -22.94 4.95 -27.84
N PRO A 296 -23.44 4.73 -26.61
CA PRO A 296 -23.03 3.60 -25.80
C PRO A 296 -23.53 2.28 -26.42
N GLN A 297 -22.71 1.23 -26.40
CA GLN A 297 -23.12 -0.09 -26.91
C GLN A 297 -24.13 -0.81 -26.01
N ASP A 298 -23.95 -0.65 -24.71
CA ASP A 298 -24.75 -1.31 -23.70
C ASP A 298 -24.76 -0.53 -22.38
N SER A 299 -25.61 -0.98 -21.47
CA SER A 299 -25.62 -0.57 -20.08
C SER A 299 -25.53 -1.82 -19.23
N ARG A 300 -24.54 -1.87 -18.36
CA ARG A 300 -24.27 -3.02 -17.49
C ARG A 300 -24.30 -2.60 -16.05
N TYR A 301 -25.12 -3.29 -15.30
CA TYR A 301 -25.08 -3.28 -13.85
C TYR A 301 -24.52 -4.62 -13.39
N ASP A 302 -23.44 -4.59 -12.62
CA ASP A 302 -22.88 -5.78 -12.02
C ASP A 302 -22.64 -5.57 -10.53
N PHE A 303 -22.75 -6.67 -9.79
CA PHE A 303 -22.39 -6.75 -8.39
C PHE A 303 -21.38 -7.90 -8.24
N SER A 304 -20.23 -7.58 -7.68
CA SER A 304 -19.11 -8.50 -7.57
C SER A 304 -18.76 -8.73 -6.11
N ASP A 305 -18.85 -9.97 -5.65
CA ASP A 305 -18.29 -10.41 -4.37
C ASP A 305 -16.85 -10.86 -4.58
N ILE A 306 -15.92 -10.17 -3.93
CA ILE A 306 -14.48 -10.39 -4.08
C ILE A 306 -13.93 -10.93 -2.77
N SER A 307 -13.36 -12.13 -2.82
CA SER A 307 -12.61 -12.73 -1.72
C SER A 307 -11.12 -12.70 -2.03
N ARG A 308 -10.31 -12.20 -1.10
CA ARG A 308 -8.86 -12.12 -1.24
C ARG A 308 -8.16 -12.73 -0.05
N GLU A 309 -7.23 -13.64 -0.31
CA GLU A 309 -6.38 -14.29 0.68
C GLU A 309 -4.91 -13.98 0.39
N ARG A 310 -4.23 -13.35 1.35
CA ARG A 310 -2.82 -12.99 1.28
C ARG A 310 -2.01 -13.74 2.32
N ILE A 311 -0.98 -14.44 1.86
CA ILE A 311 -0.01 -15.15 2.68
C ILE A 311 1.37 -14.59 2.36
N ASN A 312 2.06 -14.08 3.38
CA ASN A 312 3.46 -13.71 3.24
C ASN A 312 4.31 -14.39 4.32
N GLY A 313 5.53 -14.73 3.95
CA GLY A 313 6.51 -15.32 4.85
C GLY A 313 7.90 -14.85 4.49
N GLN A 314 8.74 -14.64 5.50
CA GLN A 314 10.14 -14.31 5.31
C GLN A 314 11.02 -14.98 6.35
N LEU A 315 12.16 -15.49 5.89
CA LEU A 315 13.27 -15.94 6.73
C LEU A 315 14.52 -15.14 6.36
N VAL A 316 15.20 -14.58 7.35
CA VAL A 316 16.43 -13.82 7.19
C VAL A 316 17.50 -14.39 8.11
N LEU A 317 18.66 -14.68 7.54
CA LEU A 317 19.87 -15.07 8.25
C LEU A 317 20.93 -14.01 7.99
N GLN A 318 21.56 -13.50 9.05
CA GLN A 318 22.66 -12.55 8.93
C GLN A 318 23.88 -13.04 9.69
N PHE A 319 25.03 -12.90 9.05
CA PHE A 319 26.32 -13.21 9.64
C PHE A 319 27.32 -12.11 9.32
N ARG A 320 27.87 -11.48 10.36
CA ARG A 320 28.86 -10.42 10.30
C ARG A 320 30.20 -10.99 10.80
N PRO A 321 31.02 -11.62 9.94
CA PRO A 321 32.30 -12.18 10.36
C PRO A 321 33.34 -11.12 10.76
N MET A 322 33.20 -9.88 10.27
CA MET A 322 34.03 -8.71 10.60
C MET A 322 33.19 -7.43 10.52
N ASP A 323 33.60 -6.36 11.20
CA ASP A 323 32.74 -5.18 11.42
C ASP A 323 32.32 -4.48 10.11
N ASN A 324 33.11 -4.64 9.05
CA ASN A 324 32.88 -4.08 7.72
C ASN A 324 32.30 -5.08 6.70
N LEU A 325 32.00 -6.32 7.08
CA LEU A 325 31.39 -7.32 6.19
C LEU A 325 30.20 -7.96 6.87
N THR A 326 29.02 -7.74 6.29
CA THR A 326 27.78 -8.43 6.68
C THR A 326 27.30 -9.26 5.51
N LEU A 327 27.19 -10.57 5.73
CA LEU A 327 26.58 -11.53 4.82
C LEU A 327 25.11 -11.68 5.22
N THR A 328 24.20 -11.57 4.25
CA THR A 328 22.76 -11.73 4.47
C THR A 328 22.24 -12.77 3.49
N GLY A 329 21.53 -13.77 3.99
CA GLY A 329 20.75 -14.70 3.20
C GLY A 329 19.29 -14.60 3.62
N ASP A 330 18.40 -14.31 2.68
CA ASP A 330 16.97 -14.20 2.96
C ASP A 330 16.11 -14.84 1.87
N VAL A 331 14.98 -15.39 2.30
CA VAL A 331 13.98 -16.04 1.45
C VAL A 331 12.64 -15.38 1.76
N THR A 332 11.96 -14.92 0.73
CA THR A 332 10.63 -14.31 0.82
C THR A 332 9.64 -15.14 0.00
N TYR A 333 8.54 -15.49 0.64
CA TYR A 333 7.37 -16.09 -0.01
C TYR A 333 6.22 -15.10 0.07
N ALA A 334 5.59 -14.82 -1.07
CA ALA A 334 4.41 -13.98 -1.14
C ALA A 334 3.41 -14.63 -2.10
N GLN A 335 2.20 -14.84 -1.62
CA GLN A 335 1.08 -15.33 -2.40
C GLN A 335 -0.14 -14.48 -2.07
N ASN A 336 -0.86 -14.10 -3.11
CA ASN A 336 -2.10 -13.39 -3.02
C ASN A 336 -3.05 -14.08 -4.00
N LYS A 337 -4.15 -14.58 -3.48
CA LYS A 337 -5.18 -15.31 -4.21
C LYS A 337 -6.43 -14.47 -4.18
N SER A 338 -7.06 -14.25 -5.33
CA SER A 338 -8.30 -13.50 -5.42
C SER A 338 -9.36 -14.32 -6.16
N GLU A 339 -10.55 -14.37 -5.58
CA GLU A 339 -11.74 -14.93 -6.20
C GLU A 339 -12.79 -13.84 -6.37
N GLU A 340 -13.48 -13.82 -7.51
CA GLU A 340 -14.65 -12.96 -7.74
C GLU A 340 -15.83 -13.85 -8.11
N ASP A 341 -16.93 -13.68 -7.39
CA ASP A 341 -18.25 -14.18 -7.76
C ASP A 341 -19.10 -12.97 -8.21
N ARG A 342 -19.32 -12.86 -9.51
CA ARG A 342 -20.01 -11.71 -10.10
C ARG A 342 -21.38 -12.09 -10.62
N PHE A 343 -22.39 -11.32 -10.23
CA PHE A 343 -23.69 -11.28 -10.89
C PHE A 343 -23.77 -10.04 -11.77
N GLU A 344 -24.10 -10.24 -13.05
CA GLU A 344 -24.23 -9.15 -14.00
C GLU A 344 -25.57 -9.20 -14.71
N GLN A 345 -26.18 -8.02 -14.86
CA GLN A 345 -27.26 -7.76 -15.79
C GLN A 345 -26.76 -6.80 -16.87
N THR A 346 -26.79 -7.27 -18.12
CA THR A 346 -26.44 -6.45 -19.28
C THR A 346 -27.69 -6.15 -20.09
N ASN A 347 -27.82 -4.89 -20.50
CA ASN A 347 -28.82 -4.42 -21.45
C ASN A 347 -28.10 -3.92 -22.71
N TRP A 348 -28.14 -4.72 -23.77
CA TRP A 348 -27.67 -4.31 -25.09
C TRP A 348 -28.73 -3.44 -25.76
N PHE A 349 -28.30 -2.34 -26.35
CA PHE A 349 -29.20 -1.45 -27.05
C PHE A 349 -29.44 -1.95 -28.48
N ALA A 350 -30.66 -2.38 -28.77
CA ALA A 350 -31.07 -2.73 -30.12
C ALA A 350 -31.42 -1.46 -30.91
N THR A 351 -30.99 -1.41 -32.16
CA THR A 351 -31.28 -0.32 -33.09
C THR A 351 -32.40 -0.75 -34.05
N PRO A 352 -33.32 0.13 -34.48
CA PRO A 352 -33.34 1.59 -34.26
C PRO A 352 -34.11 2.02 -32.99
N PHE A 353 -33.80 3.21 -32.47
CA PHE A 353 -34.41 3.75 -31.24
C PHE A 353 -35.72 4.53 -31.49
N ASP A 354 -36.55 4.65 -30.45
CA ASP A 354 -37.74 5.51 -30.43
C ASP A 354 -37.40 6.94 -30.06
N GLN A 355 -36.52 7.11 -29.07
CA GLN A 355 -36.09 8.42 -28.63
C GLN A 355 -34.60 8.40 -28.31
N ILE A 356 -33.91 9.43 -28.79
CA ILE A 356 -32.48 9.66 -28.54
C ILE A 356 -32.34 11.11 -28.12
N THR A 357 -31.60 11.36 -27.04
CA THR A 357 -31.20 12.72 -26.66
C THR A 357 -29.69 12.77 -26.56
N PHE A 358 -29.08 13.74 -27.24
CA PHE A 358 -27.67 14.04 -27.09
C PHE A 358 -27.46 15.21 -26.12
N ASP A 359 -26.27 15.25 -25.53
CA ASP A 359 -25.76 16.48 -24.93
C ASP A 359 -25.56 17.57 -26.00
N ASN A 360 -25.42 18.82 -25.55
CA ASN A 360 -25.22 19.97 -26.44
C ASN A 360 -23.82 20.58 -26.28
N ASP A 361 -22.94 19.90 -25.54
CA ASP A 361 -21.69 20.45 -25.03
C ASP A 361 -20.49 19.70 -25.62
N GLY A 362 -19.68 20.41 -26.41
CA GLY A 362 -18.38 19.90 -26.86
C GLY A 362 -18.32 19.45 -28.33
N PRO A 363 -17.15 18.93 -28.75
CA PRO A 363 -16.88 18.56 -30.13
C PRO A 363 -17.56 17.26 -30.58
N VAL A 364 -17.99 16.41 -29.63
CA VAL A 364 -18.67 15.13 -29.88
C VAL A 364 -20.05 15.20 -29.22
N ALA A 365 -21.12 15.01 -29.99
CA ALA A 365 -22.47 14.89 -29.45
C ALA A 365 -22.66 13.50 -28.83
N THR A 366 -22.78 13.43 -27.52
CA THR A 366 -22.83 12.17 -26.76
C THR A 366 -24.27 11.82 -26.40
N ALA A 367 -24.71 10.60 -26.73
CA ALA A 367 -26.06 10.15 -26.37
C ALA A 367 -26.19 10.00 -24.85
N VAL A 368 -27.03 10.83 -24.23
CA VAL A 368 -27.29 10.83 -22.78
C VAL A 368 -28.60 10.13 -22.42
N PHE A 369 -29.48 9.94 -23.40
CA PHE A 369 -30.72 9.21 -23.23
C PHE A 369 -31.04 8.41 -24.49
N LEU A 370 -31.35 7.14 -24.29
CA LEU A 370 -31.78 6.21 -25.32
C LEU A 370 -33.03 5.50 -24.82
N GLN A 371 -34.06 5.46 -25.64
CA GLN A 371 -35.28 4.74 -25.36
C GLN A 371 -35.73 3.98 -26.59
N GLU A 372 -36.16 2.75 -26.33
CA GLU A 372 -36.86 1.90 -27.27
C GLU A 372 -38.20 1.51 -26.63
N ASN A 373 -39.31 1.87 -27.27
CA ASN A 373 -40.66 1.45 -26.98
C ASN A 373 -40.97 0.28 -27.91
N ASN A 374 -40.74 -0.96 -27.47
CA ASN A 374 -41.08 -2.10 -28.31
C ASN A 374 -41.72 -3.25 -27.57
N ASN A 375 -42.77 -3.80 -28.20
CA ASN A 375 -43.59 -4.94 -27.79
C ASN A 375 -42.95 -6.31 -28.13
N GLY A 376 -41.61 -6.39 -28.21
CA GLY A 376 -40.84 -7.56 -28.67
C GLY A 376 -39.83 -8.11 -27.65
N THR A 377 -39.12 -9.19 -28.01
CA THR A 377 -38.14 -9.89 -27.16
C THR A 377 -36.91 -9.01 -26.90
N LYS A 378 -36.60 -8.74 -25.63
CA LYS A 378 -35.33 -8.11 -25.23
C LYS A 378 -34.27 -9.20 -25.01
N ASP A 379 -33.06 -8.95 -25.48
CA ASP A 379 -31.88 -9.71 -25.07
C ASP A 379 -31.36 -9.15 -23.73
N ILE A 380 -32.10 -9.45 -22.66
CA ILE A 380 -31.59 -9.27 -21.30
C ILE A 380 -30.80 -10.52 -20.97
N TRP A 381 -29.51 -10.37 -20.80
CA TRP A 381 -28.64 -11.45 -20.37
C TRP A 381 -28.25 -11.22 -18.91
N SER A 382 -28.51 -12.24 -18.10
CA SER A 382 -27.98 -12.35 -16.75
C SER A 382 -26.97 -13.49 -16.71
N ALA A 383 -25.82 -13.26 -16.11
CA ALA A 383 -24.91 -14.34 -15.79
C ALA A 383 -24.28 -14.20 -14.43
N SER A 384 -23.96 -15.37 -13.89
CA SER A 384 -23.05 -15.53 -12.77
C SER A 384 -21.73 -16.04 -13.31
N ARG A 385 -20.62 -15.43 -12.91
CA ARG A 385 -19.27 -15.86 -13.25
C ARG A 385 -18.44 -15.97 -11.98
N LYS A 386 -17.74 -17.09 -11.84
CA LYS A 386 -16.68 -17.27 -10.84
C LYS A 386 -15.32 -17.19 -11.53
N VAL A 387 -14.42 -16.35 -11.02
CA VAL A 387 -13.03 -16.24 -11.47
C VAL A 387 -12.11 -16.46 -10.28
N VAL A 388 -11.04 -17.22 -10.47
CA VAL A 388 -10.00 -17.45 -9.45
C VAL A 388 -8.66 -17.09 -10.08
N ARG A 389 -7.87 -16.25 -9.40
CA ARG A 389 -6.52 -15.84 -9.81
C ARG A 389 -5.52 -16.05 -8.69
#